data_AF-A0A2X3KCX5-F1
#
_entry.id   AF-A0A2X3KCX5-F1
#
_cell.length_a   1.000
_cell.length_b   1.000
_cell.length_c   1.000
_cell.angle_alpha   90.00
_cell.angle_beta   90.00
_cell.angle_gamma   90.00
#
_symmetry.space_group_name_H-M   'P 1'
#
loop_
_entity.id
_entity.type
_entity.pdbx_description
1 polymer ?
#
loop_
_entity_poly.entity_id
_entity_poly.type
_entity_poly.pdbx_seq_one_letter_code
_entity_poly.pdbx_strand_id
1 'polypeptide(L)'
;MTKAINWWSDGGFSARGQVGKVLEHDGVTMLVEAVHASPESQFTVSKFSTLGMINTLQNNLMVTETGKDTGVLSLTFTGEDREQIRQILDSITRNYLQQNVERKSEEAAKSLAFLAKQLPEVRNRLDVAEKQA
;
A
#
# COMPACT_ATOMS: atom_id res chain seq x y z
N MET A 1 -4.80 5.41 38.43
CA MET A 1 -3.50 4.75 38.69
C MET A 1 -2.73 4.72 37.38
N THR A 2 -1.54 5.29 37.35
CA THR A 2 -0.77 5.42 36.10
C THR A 2 0.04 4.14 35.86
N LYS A 3 -0.14 3.50 34.70
CA LYS A 3 0.60 2.28 34.34
C LYS A 3 2.01 2.64 33.85
N ALA A 4 3.02 2.07 34.51
CA ALA A 4 4.39 2.05 34.00
C ALA A 4 4.53 0.95 32.95
N ILE A 5 5.26 1.20 31.87
CA ILE A 5 5.53 0.22 30.82
C ILE A 5 7.03 0.14 30.61
N ASN A 6 7.56 -1.08 30.58
CA ASN A 6 8.94 -1.37 30.22
C ASN A 6 8.97 -1.81 28.75
N TRP A 7 9.86 -1.21 27.97
CA TRP A 7 10.08 -1.55 26.56
C TRP A 7 11.47 -2.15 26.41
N TRP A 8 11.56 -3.22 25.62
CA TRP A 8 12.83 -3.79 25.18
C TRP A 8 12.82 -3.86 23.65
N SER A 9 13.94 -3.51 23.03
CA SER A 9 14.19 -3.86 21.62
C SER A 9 15.29 -4.91 21.52
N ASP A 10 15.21 -5.66 20.44
CA ASP A 10 16.17 -6.62 19.91
C ASP A 10 17.60 -6.06 19.71
N GLY A 11 17.78 -4.74 19.76
CA GLY A 11 19.07 -4.05 19.62
C GLY A 11 19.75 -3.57 20.91
N GLY A 12 19.25 -3.95 22.09
CA GLY A 12 19.83 -3.54 23.39
C GLY A 12 19.33 -2.19 23.93
N PHE A 13 18.26 -1.64 23.35
CA PHE A 13 17.57 -0.46 23.87
C PHE A 13 16.57 -0.88 24.95
N SER A 14 16.63 -0.21 26.10
CA SER A 14 15.62 -0.33 27.14
C SER A 14 15.26 1.04 27.68
N ALA A 15 13.97 1.36 27.71
CA ALA A 15 13.48 2.61 28.28
C ALA A 15 12.21 2.35 29.08
N ARG A 16 12.05 3.10 30.19
CA ARG A 16 10.84 3.05 31.02
C ARG A 16 9.98 4.27 30.71
N GLY A 17 8.78 4.03 30.21
CA GLY A 17 7.81 5.08 29.88
C GLY A 17 6.61 5.10 30.81
N GLN A 18 5.78 6.13 30.68
CA GLN A 18 4.50 6.27 31.36
C GLN A 18 3.42 6.58 30.32
N VAL A 19 2.28 5.88 30.39
CA VAL A 19 1.14 6.14 29.50
C VAL A 19 0.70 7.61 29.62
N GLY A 20 0.42 8.23 28.49
CA GLY A 20 0.03 9.64 28.38
C GLY A 20 1.18 10.63 28.50
N LYS A 21 2.44 10.16 28.55
CA LYS A 21 3.63 11.02 28.54
C LYS A 21 4.56 10.65 27.40
N VAL A 22 5.14 11.68 26.80
CA VAL A 22 6.19 11.51 25.80
C VAL A 22 7.43 10.93 26.50
N LEU A 23 7.96 9.87 25.91
CA LEU A 23 9.25 9.29 26.22
C LEU A 23 10.24 9.76 25.16
N GLU A 24 11.35 10.38 25.59
CA GLU A 24 12.49 10.69 24.74
C GLU A 24 13.72 10.02 25.32
N HIS A 25 14.35 9.14 24.55
CA HIS A 25 15.54 8.42 24.98
C HIS A 25 16.38 8.02 23.78
N ASP A 26 17.67 8.31 23.80
CA ASP A 26 18.66 7.91 22.77
C ASP A 26 18.22 8.17 21.32
N GLY A 27 17.61 9.33 21.07
CA GLY A 27 17.14 9.73 19.73
C GLY A 27 15.82 9.08 19.28
N VAL A 28 15.16 8.34 20.17
CA VAL A 28 13.81 7.81 19.97
C VAL A 28 12.81 8.63 20.78
N THR A 29 11.81 9.16 20.09
CA THR A 29 10.64 9.82 20.71
C THR A 29 9.42 8.94 20.53
N MET A 30 8.71 8.65 21.61
CA MET A 30 7.51 7.81 21.60
C MET A 30 6.44 8.37 22.54
N LEU A 31 5.19 8.40 22.09
CA LEU A 31 4.03 8.69 22.92
C LEU A 31 3.09 7.47 22.90
N VAL A 32 2.73 7.01 24.10
CA VAL A 32 1.77 5.92 24.27
C VAL A 32 0.52 6.52 24.90
N GLU A 33 -0.51 6.76 24.10
CA GLU A 33 -1.72 7.46 24.54
C GLU A 33 -2.55 6.62 25.52
N ALA A 34 -2.69 5.32 25.24
CA ALA A 34 -3.43 4.38 26.07
C ALA A 34 -2.88 2.96 25.93
N VAL A 35 -3.03 2.15 26.99
CA VAL A 35 -2.75 0.71 26.96
C VAL A 35 -3.87 -0.06 27.66
N HIS A 36 -4.56 -0.89 26.88
CA HIS A 36 -5.55 -1.84 27.36
C HIS A 36 -4.91 -3.22 27.42
N ALA A 37 -4.34 -3.56 28.57
CA ALA A 37 -3.60 -4.80 28.77
C ALA A 37 -3.74 -5.30 30.22
N SER A 38 -3.53 -6.60 30.43
CA SER A 38 -3.46 -7.17 31.78
C SER A 38 -2.26 -6.59 32.56
N PRO A 39 -2.29 -6.63 33.90
CA PRO A 39 -1.08 -6.40 34.69
C PRO A 39 0.06 -7.32 34.20
N GLU A 40 1.30 -6.83 34.22
CA GLU A 40 2.50 -7.54 33.76
C GLU A 40 2.59 -7.84 32.24
N SER A 41 1.68 -7.33 31.40
CA SER A 41 1.82 -7.46 29.95
C SER A 41 3.08 -6.77 29.42
N GLN A 42 3.85 -7.50 28.61
CA GLN A 42 5.05 -7.00 27.94
C GLN A 42 4.75 -6.75 26.46
N PHE A 43 5.37 -5.70 25.91
CA PHE A 43 5.19 -5.30 24.52
C PHE A 43 6.56 -5.09 23.88
N THR A 44 6.71 -5.61 22.66
CA THR A 44 7.87 -5.36 21.82
C THR A 44 7.48 -4.36 20.74
N VAL A 45 8.29 -3.32 20.57
CA VAL A 45 8.12 -2.36 19.47
C VAL A 45 9.31 -2.51 18.54
N SER A 46 9.02 -2.93 17.31
CA SER A 46 10.02 -3.10 16.28
C SER A 46 9.84 -2.02 15.21
N LYS A 47 10.95 -1.35 14.86
CA LYS A 47 10.99 -0.45 13.72
C LYS A 47 11.60 -1.19 12.54
N PHE A 48 10.86 -1.29 11.46
CA PHE A 48 11.38 -1.81 10.21
C PHE A 48 11.74 -0.67 9.26
N SER A 49 12.84 -0.81 8.52
CA SER A 49 13.17 0.13 7.45
C SER A 49 12.19 -0.05 6.29
N THR A 50 11.87 1.03 5.57
CA THR A 50 10.98 0.98 4.41
C THR A 50 11.49 -0.02 3.37
N LEU A 51 12.78 0.05 3.03
CA LEU A 51 13.40 -0.88 2.08
C LEU A 51 13.37 -2.32 2.58
N GLY A 52 13.62 -2.54 3.88
CA GLY A 52 13.53 -3.87 4.49
C GLY A 52 12.12 -4.45 4.35
N MET A 53 11.08 -3.66 4.66
CA MET A 53 9.70 -4.10 4.51
C MET A 53 9.31 -4.36 3.06
N ILE A 54 9.75 -3.52 2.12
CA ILE A 54 9.52 -3.78 0.69
C ILE A 54 10.10 -5.14 0.29
N ASN A 55 11.36 -5.40 0.66
CA ASN A 55 12.02 -6.66 0.33
C ASN A 55 11.33 -7.85 1.00
N THR A 56 10.93 -7.73 2.28
CA THR A 56 10.17 -8.77 2.99
C THR A 56 8.85 -9.07 2.28
N LEU A 57 8.09 -8.03 1.91
CA LEU A 57 6.83 -8.20 1.20
C LEU A 57 7.02 -8.86 -0.17
N GLN A 58 8.04 -8.44 -0.93
CA GLN A 58 8.34 -9.00 -2.25
C GLN A 58 8.79 -10.46 -2.18
N ASN A 59 9.66 -10.80 -1.23
CA ASN A 59 10.17 -12.17 -1.09
C ASN A 59 9.11 -13.15 -0.60
N ASN A 60 8.11 -12.67 0.15
CA ASN A 60 7.06 -13.51 0.72
C ASN A 60 5.79 -13.56 -0.14
N LEU A 61 5.68 -12.71 -1.18
CA LEU A 61 4.55 -12.68 -2.10
C LEU A 61 4.86 -13.46 -3.37
N MET A 62 4.00 -14.43 -3.68
CA MET A 62 4.00 -15.14 -4.95
C MET A 62 2.71 -14.83 -5.71
N VAL A 63 2.84 -14.54 -7.01
CA VAL A 63 1.70 -14.28 -7.90
C VAL A 63 1.78 -15.26 -9.06
N THR A 64 0.71 -16.01 -9.29
CA THR A 64 0.60 -16.99 -10.38
C THR A 64 -0.72 -16.81 -11.13
N GLU A 65 -0.81 -17.31 -12.35
CA GLU A 65 -2.08 -17.36 -13.07
C GLU A 65 -2.80 -18.69 -12.82
N THR A 66 -4.10 -18.62 -12.57
CA THR A 66 -4.95 -19.78 -12.28
C THR A 66 -5.31 -20.46 -13.59
N GLY A 67 -4.54 -21.46 -13.99
CA GLY A 67 -4.71 -22.09 -15.30
C GLY A 67 -4.13 -21.23 -16.42
N LYS A 68 -4.00 -21.82 -17.60
CA LYS A 68 -3.40 -21.15 -18.76
C LYS A 68 -4.41 -20.20 -19.39
N ASP A 69 -4.00 -18.95 -19.62
CA ASP A 69 -4.74 -17.93 -20.38
C ASP A 69 -6.13 -17.57 -19.78
N THR A 70 -6.31 -17.69 -18.45
CA THR A 70 -7.59 -17.36 -17.80
C THR A 70 -7.69 -15.89 -17.39
N GLY A 71 -6.56 -15.20 -17.28
CA GLY A 71 -6.47 -13.85 -16.72
C GLY A 71 -6.76 -13.76 -15.22
N VAL A 72 -6.94 -14.90 -14.53
CA VAL A 72 -7.24 -14.94 -13.10
C VAL A 72 -5.96 -15.13 -12.31
N LEU A 73 -5.56 -14.13 -11.53
CA LEU A 73 -4.36 -14.19 -10.70
C LEU A 73 -4.64 -14.83 -9.34
N SER A 74 -3.79 -15.77 -8.94
CA SER A 74 -3.69 -16.31 -7.60
C SER A 74 -2.55 -15.63 -6.85
N LEU A 75 -2.83 -15.15 -5.65
CA LEU A 75 -1.84 -14.51 -4.77
C LEU A 75 -1.62 -15.38 -3.54
N THR A 76 -0.37 -15.67 -3.23
CA THR A 76 0.04 -16.42 -2.04
C THR A 76 1.01 -15.57 -1.24
N PHE A 77 0.78 -15.47 0.07
CA PHE A 77 1.69 -14.79 0.98
C PHE A 77 1.91 -15.63 2.23
N THR A 78 3.18 -15.86 2.58
CA THR A 78 3.58 -16.70 3.73
C THR A 78 4.06 -15.82 4.88
N GLY A 79 3.55 -16.07 6.08
CA GLY A 79 3.92 -15.36 7.31
C GLY A 79 3.32 -16.02 8.56
N GLU A 80 3.54 -15.39 9.71
CA GLU A 80 3.16 -15.96 11.02
C GLU A 80 1.76 -15.54 11.47
N ASP A 81 1.32 -14.31 11.15
CA ASP A 81 0.02 -13.78 11.55
C ASP A 81 -0.98 -13.80 10.39
N ARG A 82 -1.98 -14.68 10.49
CA ARG A 82 -3.04 -14.84 9.48
C ARG A 82 -3.83 -13.55 9.21
N GLU A 83 -4.16 -12.78 10.25
CA GLU A 83 -4.93 -11.55 10.08
C GLU A 83 -4.09 -10.46 9.41
N GLN A 84 -2.82 -10.35 9.81
CA GLN A 84 -1.88 -9.44 9.16
C GLN A 84 -1.71 -9.81 7.67
N ILE A 85 -1.53 -11.09 7.36
CA ILE A 85 -1.39 -11.57 5.97
C ILE A 85 -2.63 -11.21 5.15
N ARG A 86 -3.82 -11.40 5.71
CA ARG A 86 -5.08 -11.03 5.05
C ARG A 86 -5.12 -9.54 4.73
N GLN A 87 -4.77 -8.70 5.70
CA GLN A 87 -4.74 -7.24 5.51
C GLN A 87 -3.71 -6.81 4.45
N ILE A 88 -2.55 -7.47 4.39
CA ILE A 88 -1.51 -7.22 3.39
C ILE A 88 -2.04 -7.55 1.99
N LEU A 89 -2.56 -8.76 1.79
CA LEU A 89 -3.11 -9.20 0.50
C LEU A 89 -4.26 -8.29 0.04
N ASP A 90 -5.20 -7.99 0.94
CA ASP A 90 -6.31 -7.06 0.69
C ASP A 90 -5.80 -5.68 0.22
N SER A 91 -4.74 -5.17 0.85
CA SER A 91 -4.14 -3.88 0.50
C SER A 91 -3.48 -3.92 -0.89
N ILE A 92 -2.73 -4.99 -1.19
CA ILE A 92 -2.09 -5.18 -2.49
C ILE A 92 -3.16 -5.24 -3.60
N THR A 93 -4.22 -6.02 -3.41
CA THR A 93 -5.31 -6.17 -4.39
C THR A 93 -6.04 -4.85 -4.61
N ARG A 94 -6.35 -4.09 -3.55
CA ARG A 94 -6.99 -2.77 -3.69
C ARG A 94 -6.12 -1.78 -4.46
N ASN A 95 -4.83 -1.71 -4.13
CA ASN A 95 -3.90 -0.83 -4.84
C ASN A 95 -3.78 -1.20 -6.32
N TYR A 96 -3.69 -2.50 -6.64
CA TYR A 96 -3.64 -2.96 -8.02
C TYR A 96 -4.93 -2.63 -8.80
N LEU A 97 -6.11 -2.82 -8.19
CA LEU A 97 -7.37 -2.47 -8.82
C LEU A 97 -7.48 -0.96 -9.07
N GLN A 98 -7.10 -0.15 -8.08
CA GLN A 98 -7.10 1.30 -8.21
C GLN A 98 -6.20 1.77 -9.34
N GLN A 99 -4.93 1.31 -9.38
CA GLN A 99 -3.99 1.64 -10.45
C GLN A 99 -4.51 1.24 -11.84
N ASN A 100 -5.21 0.10 -11.94
CA ASN A 100 -5.80 -0.31 -13.21
C ASN A 100 -6.94 0.60 -13.67
N VAL A 101 -7.77 1.09 -12.75
CA VAL A 101 -8.84 2.05 -13.06
C VAL A 101 -8.22 3.39 -13.49
N GLU A 102 -7.22 3.87 -12.77
CA GLU A 102 -6.49 5.10 -13.09
C GLU A 102 -5.86 5.01 -14.49
N ARG A 103 -5.12 3.94 -14.79
CA ARG A 103 -4.51 3.71 -16.11
C ARG A 103 -5.55 3.67 -17.23
N LYS A 104 -6.65 2.92 -17.06
CA LYS A 104 -7.73 2.85 -18.06
C LYS A 104 -8.39 4.21 -18.29
N SER A 105 -8.56 4.99 -17.23
CA SER A 105 -9.14 6.33 -17.31
C SER A 105 -8.21 7.29 -18.06
N GLU A 106 -6.90 7.21 -17.80
CA GLU A 106 -5.89 7.97 -18.55
C GLU A 106 -5.84 7.57 -20.04
N GLU A 107 -5.89 6.28 -20.34
CA GLU A 107 -5.93 5.78 -21.73
C GLU A 107 -7.17 6.28 -22.45
N ALA A 108 -8.35 6.20 -21.82
CA ALA A 108 -9.59 6.72 -22.38
C ALA A 108 -9.53 8.24 -22.61
N ALA A 109 -8.95 9.00 -21.67
CA ALA A 109 -8.76 10.44 -21.81
C ALA A 109 -7.81 10.78 -22.98
N LYS A 110 -6.71 10.04 -23.15
CA LYS A 110 -5.78 10.19 -24.28
C LYS A 110 -6.45 9.86 -25.61
N SER A 111 -7.20 8.77 -25.69
CA SER A 111 -7.98 8.41 -26.89
C SER A 111 -9.00 9.49 -27.24
N LEU A 112 -9.73 10.02 -26.24
CA LEU A 112 -10.69 11.09 -26.46
C LEU A 112 -10.01 12.38 -26.94
N ALA A 113 -8.88 12.76 -26.34
CA ALA A 113 -8.11 13.93 -26.77
C ALA A 113 -7.56 13.76 -28.21
N PHE A 114 -7.14 12.55 -28.59
CA PHE A 114 -6.73 12.25 -29.96
C PHE A 114 -7.91 12.38 -30.94
N LEU A 115 -9.07 11.80 -30.63
CA LEU A 115 -10.27 11.91 -31.44
C LEU A 115 -10.73 13.38 -31.58
N ALA A 116 -10.70 14.16 -30.50
CA ALA A 116 -11.04 15.58 -30.51
C ALA A 116 -10.10 16.40 -31.42
N LYS A 117 -8.83 16.03 -31.53
CA LYS A 117 -7.88 16.65 -32.47
C LYS A 117 -8.10 16.22 -33.93
N GLN A 118 -8.54 14.99 -34.16
CA GLN A 118 -8.73 14.44 -35.51
C GLN A 118 -10.09 14.81 -36.12
N LEU A 119 -11.12 15.04 -35.30
CA LEU A 119 -12.47 15.43 -35.74
C LEU A 119 -12.50 16.70 -36.62
N PRO A 120 -11.78 17.79 -36.29
CA PRO A 120 -11.68 18.98 -37.14
C PRO A 120 -11.04 18.68 -38.50
N GLU A 121 -10.00 17.83 -38.53
CA GLU A 121 -9.33 17.49 -39.79
C GLU A 121 -10.23 16.64 -40.70
N VAL A 122 -10.96 15.69 -40.14
CA VAL A 122 -11.90 14.86 -40.90
C VAL A 122 -13.04 15.72 -41.45
N ARG A 123 -13.58 16.66 -40.67
CA ARG A 123 -14.60 17.63 -41.14
C ARG A 123 -14.07 18.54 -42.24
N ASN A 124 -12.89 19.13 -42.07
CA ASN A 124 -12.28 19.98 -43.09
C ASN A 124 -12.03 19.23 -44.42
N ARG A 125 -11.60 17.96 -44.37
CA ARG A 125 -11.44 17.14 -45.58
C ARG A 125 -12.77 16.87 -46.28
N LEU A 126 -13.85 16.66 -45.52
CA LEU A 126 -15.19 16.46 -46.08
C LEU A 126 -15.73 17.74 -46.73
N ASP A 127 -15.62 18.89 -46.05
CA ASP A 127 -16.05 20.20 -46.59
C ASP A 127 -15.31 20.58 -47.88
N VAL A 128 -14.03 20.23 -47.98
CA VAL A 128 -13.23 20.46 -49.20
C VAL A 128 -13.65 19.51 -50.33
N ALA A 129 -13.95 18.25 -50.01
CA ALA A 129 -14.43 17.27 -50.99
C ALA A 129 -15.82 17.61 -51.54
N GLU A 130 -16.73 18.12 -50.70
CA GLU A 130 -18.08 18.54 -51.12
C GLU A 130 -18.06 19.82 -51.98
N LYS A 131 -17.07 20.70 -51.82
CA LYS A 131 -16.91 21.90 -52.67
C LYS A 131 -16.27 21.61 -54.03
N GLN A 132 -15.74 20.40 -54.23
CA GLN A 132 -15.12 19.97 -55.47
C GLN A 132 -16.00 18.99 -56.28
N ALA A 133 -17.23 18.73 -55.82
CA ALA A 133 -18.26 17.94 -56.52
C ALA A 133 -19.34 18.87 -57.11
#